data_AF-A0A2D6PVB1-F1
#
_entry.id   AF-A0A2D6PVB1-F1
#
_cell.length_a   1.000
_cell.length_b   1.000
_cell.length_c   1.000
_cell.angle_alpha   90.00
_cell.angle_beta   90.00
_cell.angle_gamma   90.00
#
_symmetry.space_group_name_H-M   'P 1'
#
loop_
_entity.id
_entity.type
_entity.pdbx_description
1 polymer ?
#
loop_
_entity_poly.entity_id
_entity_poly.type
_entity_poly.pdbx_seq_one_letter_code
_entity_poly.pdbx_strand_id
1 'polypeptide(L)'
;MKGTPRGWVTGLPNRGEGARAGPGRARRPPIGNARTDRLPAKMAWLWSKKSRKLELPPEEEQRWSVAQAEHDGVVLVVRCNETAGEWAGHAELPVKLGFAIPLNRPNPGGLPNPAENAELGEVEDLIARLVPAAAVGVHALTLTTGETKELVFYIAPGADIAKLHDDIREQVASHDVQCLAVEDRKWRTYRAFAPGA
;
A
#
# COMPACT_ATOMS: atom_id res chain seq x y z
N MET A 1 24.76 5.48 22.68
CA MET A 1 25.63 5.56 21.49
C MET A 1 24.83 6.18 20.36
N LYS A 2 25.28 7.33 19.85
CA LYS A 2 24.55 8.14 18.85
C LYS A 2 24.96 7.68 17.46
N GLY A 3 24.01 7.19 16.66
CA GLY A 3 24.21 6.82 15.26
C GLY A 3 23.63 7.89 14.34
N THR A 4 24.50 8.60 13.62
CA THR A 4 24.14 9.58 12.59
C THR A 4 23.67 8.86 11.31
N PRO A 5 22.65 9.36 10.59
CA PRO A 5 22.16 8.72 9.37
C PRO A 5 23.07 8.98 8.16
N ARG A 6 23.18 7.97 7.29
CA ARG A 6 23.90 8.03 6.01
C ARG A 6 23.07 8.75 4.95
N GLY A 7 23.78 9.55 4.16
CA GLY A 7 23.25 10.55 3.26
C GLY A 7 22.72 10.02 1.93
N TRP A 8 21.90 10.88 1.33
CA TRP A 8 21.41 10.84 -0.03
C TRP A 8 22.51 11.28 -1.00
N VAL A 9 22.59 10.66 -2.18
CA VAL A 9 23.46 11.11 -3.28
C VAL A 9 22.59 11.42 -4.50
N THR A 10 22.53 12.71 -4.83
CA THR A 10 22.10 13.25 -6.12
C THR A 10 23.35 13.53 -6.96
N GLY A 11 23.32 13.23 -8.27
CA GLY A 11 24.44 13.57 -9.15
C GLY A 11 24.33 13.02 -10.58
N LEU A 12 23.68 13.78 -11.46
CA LEU A 12 24.03 13.87 -12.89
C LEU A 12 24.66 15.26 -13.10
N PRO A 13 25.70 15.39 -13.94
CA PRO A 13 25.43 16.01 -15.24
C PRO A 13 26.28 15.52 -16.43
N ASN A 14 25.59 15.40 -17.57
CA ASN A 14 25.83 16.00 -18.88
C ASN A 14 27.22 16.02 -19.57
N ARG A 15 27.13 15.78 -20.89
CA ARG A 15 27.87 16.41 -22.02
C ARG A 15 29.05 15.63 -22.64
N GLY A 16 28.93 15.40 -23.96
CA GLY A 16 30.01 14.95 -24.84
C GLY A 16 29.56 14.80 -26.29
N GLU A 17 29.60 15.90 -27.03
CA GLU A 17 29.46 15.99 -28.51
C GLU A 17 30.51 15.17 -29.27
N GLY A 18 30.16 14.74 -30.49
CA GLY A 18 31.12 14.17 -31.44
C GLY A 18 30.51 13.87 -32.80
N ALA A 19 30.33 14.89 -33.64
CA ALA A 19 29.93 14.78 -35.04
C ALA A 19 31.10 14.37 -35.94
N ARG A 20 30.86 13.50 -36.94
CA ARG A 20 31.57 13.50 -38.24
C ARG A 20 30.66 13.06 -39.37
N ALA A 21 30.68 13.85 -40.44
CA ALA A 21 29.97 13.66 -41.70
C ALA A 21 30.83 12.92 -42.74
N GLY A 22 30.18 12.29 -43.72
CA GLY A 22 30.80 11.78 -44.95
C GLY A 22 29.74 11.25 -45.92
N PRO A 23 29.65 11.74 -47.18
CA PRO A 23 28.52 11.49 -48.07
C PRO A 23 28.77 10.35 -49.07
N GLY A 24 27.69 9.67 -49.48
CA GLY A 24 27.70 8.71 -50.58
C GLY A 24 26.33 8.64 -51.26
N ARG A 25 26.18 9.35 -52.39
CA ARG A 25 25.06 9.18 -53.32
C ARG A 25 25.11 7.77 -53.94
N ALA A 26 23.98 7.11 -54.13
CA ALA A 26 23.21 7.20 -55.38
C ALA A 26 22.20 6.04 -55.57
N ARG A 27 21.12 6.37 -56.31
CA ARG A 27 20.23 5.51 -57.12
C ARG A 27 19.03 4.81 -56.43
N ARG A 28 17.86 5.43 -56.59
CA ARG A 28 16.53 4.80 -56.84
C ARG A 28 16.44 4.36 -58.33
N PRO A 29 15.38 3.70 -58.86
CA PRO A 29 14.05 3.25 -58.32
C PRO A 29 13.72 1.78 -58.78
N PRO A 30 12.46 1.26 -58.92
CA PRO A 30 11.13 1.70 -58.44
C PRO A 30 10.28 0.62 -57.71
N ILE A 31 9.23 1.11 -57.06
CA ILE A 31 7.84 0.57 -56.96
C ILE A 31 7.67 -0.91 -56.58
N GLY A 32 7.23 -1.13 -55.33
CA GLY A 32 6.56 -2.34 -54.90
C GLY A 32 5.50 -2.01 -53.85
N ASN A 33 4.25 -1.89 -54.28
CA ASN A 33 3.09 -1.91 -53.39
C ASN A 33 3.01 -3.31 -52.73
N ALA A 34 3.32 -3.42 -51.45
CA ALA A 34 3.06 -4.61 -50.67
C ALA A 34 2.45 -4.20 -49.33
N ARG A 35 1.11 -4.23 -49.32
CA ARG A 35 0.23 -4.67 -48.23
C ARG A 35 0.68 -4.25 -46.83
N THR A 36 0.01 -3.22 -46.31
CA THR A 36 -0.31 -3.19 -44.90
C THR A 36 -1.02 -4.48 -44.55
N ASP A 37 -0.31 -5.41 -43.92
CA ASP A 37 -0.92 -6.57 -43.28
C ASP A 37 -1.81 -6.04 -42.16
N ARG A 38 -3.07 -5.78 -42.53
CA ARG A 38 -4.19 -5.70 -41.61
C ARG A 38 -4.19 -7.02 -40.86
N LEU A 39 -3.66 -6.99 -39.64
CA LEU A 39 -4.06 -7.96 -38.63
C LEU A 39 -5.58 -8.07 -38.69
N PRO A 40 -6.14 -9.28 -38.86
CA PRO A 40 -7.58 -9.43 -38.91
C PRO A 40 -8.15 -8.88 -37.61
N ALA A 41 -9.06 -7.90 -37.71
CA ALA A 41 -9.79 -7.28 -36.61
C ALA A 41 -10.52 -8.29 -35.70
N LYS A 42 -10.55 -9.57 -36.08
CA LYS A 42 -11.12 -10.69 -35.33
C LYS A 42 -10.25 -11.20 -34.18
N MET A 43 -9.02 -10.70 -33.99
CA MET A 43 -8.18 -11.10 -32.83
C MET A 43 -7.97 -10.01 -31.76
N ALA A 44 -8.37 -8.76 -32.01
CA ALA A 44 -8.25 -7.68 -31.01
C ALA A 44 -9.25 -7.82 -29.84
N TRP A 45 -10.31 -8.61 -30.00
CA TRP A 45 -11.36 -8.80 -28.99
C TRP A 45 -10.93 -9.70 -27.82
N LEU A 46 -9.90 -10.53 -27.99
CA LEU A 46 -9.43 -11.45 -26.94
C LEU A 46 -8.62 -10.75 -25.84
N TRP A 47 -8.14 -9.53 -26.05
CA TRP A 47 -7.25 -8.83 -25.11
C TRP A 47 -7.82 -7.53 -24.52
N SER A 48 -9.04 -7.14 -24.86
CA SER A 48 -9.73 -6.04 -24.16
C SER A 48 -10.61 -6.59 -23.04
N LYS A 49 -9.99 -7.25 -22.06
CA LYS A 49 -10.58 -7.29 -20.72
C LYS A 49 -10.47 -5.87 -20.19
N LYS A 50 -11.48 -5.03 -20.41
CA LYS A 50 -11.69 -3.84 -19.59
C LYS A 50 -11.58 -4.32 -18.15
N SER A 51 -10.50 -3.95 -17.46
CA SER A 51 -10.36 -4.16 -16.02
C SER A 51 -11.60 -3.54 -15.40
N ARG A 52 -12.48 -4.37 -14.84
CA ARG A 52 -13.56 -3.84 -14.01
C ARG A 52 -12.88 -3.02 -12.94
N LYS A 53 -13.25 -1.75 -12.82
CA LYS A 53 -12.75 -0.89 -11.76
C LYS A 53 -12.98 -1.64 -10.45
N LEU A 54 -11.95 -1.76 -9.62
CA LEU A 54 -12.08 -2.32 -8.29
C LEU A 54 -13.14 -1.52 -7.53
N GLU A 55 -14.24 -2.17 -7.17
CA GLU A 55 -15.32 -1.62 -6.36
C GLU A 55 -15.19 -2.20 -4.96
N LEU A 56 -14.95 -1.32 -3.99
CA LEU A 56 -14.87 -1.66 -2.57
C LEU A 56 -16.16 -1.20 -1.89
N PRO A 57 -16.70 -1.98 -0.94
CA PRO A 57 -17.91 -1.61 -0.22
C PRO A 57 -17.64 -0.38 0.64
N PRO A 58 -18.66 0.46 0.87
CA PRO A 58 -18.56 1.54 1.85
C PRO A 58 -18.26 0.97 3.23
N GLU A 59 -17.66 1.78 4.09
CA GLU A 59 -17.24 1.38 5.44
C GLU A 59 -18.41 0.80 6.28
N GLU A 60 -19.60 1.37 6.13
CA GLU A 60 -20.83 0.98 6.81
C GLU A 60 -21.26 -0.48 6.53
N GLU A 61 -20.84 -1.02 5.37
CA GLU A 61 -21.17 -2.38 4.92
C GLU A 61 -20.07 -3.40 5.30
N GLN A 62 -18.98 -2.95 5.92
CA GLN A 62 -17.87 -3.80 6.32
C GLN A 62 -18.20 -4.55 7.60
N ARG A 63 -17.92 -5.86 7.61
CA ARG A 63 -18.11 -6.72 8.77
C ARG A 63 -16.78 -6.89 9.48
N TRP A 64 -16.77 -6.56 10.76
CA TRP A 64 -15.59 -6.65 11.60
C TRP A 64 -15.79 -7.69 12.70
N SER A 65 -14.76 -8.51 12.93
CA SER A 65 -14.67 -9.38 14.11
C SER A 65 -13.47 -9.01 14.96
N VAL A 66 -13.52 -9.43 16.22
CA VAL A 66 -12.45 -9.24 17.20
C VAL A 66 -12.02 -10.59 17.74
N ALA A 67 -10.72 -10.87 17.69
CA ALA A 67 -10.10 -12.02 18.31
C ALA A 67 -9.04 -11.55 19.31
N GLN A 68 -8.80 -12.37 20.33
CA GLN A 68 -7.76 -12.14 21.32
C GLN A 68 -6.93 -13.40 21.49
N ALA A 69 -5.61 -13.25 21.56
CA ALA A 69 -4.67 -14.30 21.88
C ALA A 69 -3.68 -13.81 22.95
N GLU A 70 -3.06 -14.74 23.66
CA GLU A 70 -1.99 -14.46 24.60
C GLU A 70 -0.78 -15.32 24.26
N HIS A 71 0.40 -14.73 24.23
CA HIS A 71 1.66 -15.43 24.03
C HIS A 71 2.72 -14.85 24.96
N ASP A 72 3.35 -15.70 25.77
CA ASP A 72 4.36 -15.31 26.76
C ASP A 72 3.92 -14.15 27.67
N GLY A 73 2.64 -14.13 28.07
CA GLY A 73 2.05 -13.10 28.92
C GLY A 73 1.73 -11.78 28.21
N VAL A 74 1.95 -11.70 26.88
CA VAL A 74 1.60 -10.55 26.06
C VAL A 74 0.27 -10.80 25.36
N VAL A 75 -0.69 -9.89 25.57
CA VAL A 75 -1.98 -9.94 24.88
C VAL A 75 -1.85 -9.36 23.48
N LEU A 76 -2.38 -10.09 22.50
CA LEU A 76 -2.64 -9.64 21.15
C LEU A 76 -4.15 -9.54 20.94
N VAL A 77 -4.64 -8.35 20.61
CA VAL A 77 -6.01 -8.12 20.14
C VAL A 77 -5.97 -7.87 18.64
N VAL A 78 -6.80 -8.58 17.89
CA VAL A 78 -6.92 -8.44 16.44
C VAL A 78 -8.35 -8.05 16.10
N ARG A 79 -8.52 -6.91 15.42
CA ARG A 79 -9.76 -6.59 14.71
C ARG A 79 -9.55 -6.93 13.24
N CYS A 80 -10.41 -7.78 12.70
CA CYS A 80 -10.32 -8.25 11.32
C CYS A 80 -11.52 -7.79 10.51
N ASN A 81 -11.28 -7.16 9.36
CA ASN A 81 -12.32 -6.88 8.38
C ASN A 81 -12.59 -8.17 7.58
N GLU A 82 -13.69 -8.83 7.88
CA GLU A 82 -14.08 -10.08 7.21
C GLU A 82 -14.51 -9.83 5.76
N THR A 83 -15.11 -8.68 5.48
CA THR A 83 -15.47 -8.30 4.11
C THR A 83 -14.22 -8.20 3.24
N ALA A 84 -13.09 -7.74 3.80
CA ALA A 84 -11.80 -7.67 3.08
C ALA A 84 -11.35 -9.01 2.47
N GLY A 85 -11.85 -10.14 3.00
CA GLY A 85 -11.57 -11.48 2.49
C GLY A 85 -12.00 -11.71 1.04
N GLU A 86 -13.00 -10.96 0.56
CA GLU A 86 -13.48 -11.01 -0.83
C GLU A 86 -12.41 -10.53 -1.83
N TRP A 87 -11.47 -9.69 -1.38
CA TRP A 87 -10.35 -9.18 -2.19
C TRP A 87 -8.99 -9.74 -1.77
N ALA A 88 -8.95 -10.73 -0.87
CA ALA A 88 -7.68 -11.23 -0.36
C ALA A 88 -6.81 -11.86 -1.46
N GLY A 89 -5.71 -11.20 -1.79
CA GLY A 89 -4.81 -11.58 -2.89
C GLY A 89 -5.24 -11.08 -4.27
N HIS A 90 -6.16 -10.11 -4.33
CA HIS A 90 -6.57 -9.48 -5.58
C HIS A 90 -5.39 -8.77 -6.25
N ALA A 91 -5.23 -8.94 -7.56
CA ALA A 91 -4.07 -8.45 -8.31
C ALA A 91 -3.94 -6.91 -8.29
N GLU A 92 -5.05 -6.19 -8.14
CA GLU A 92 -5.07 -4.73 -8.04
C GLU A 92 -4.74 -4.20 -6.64
N LEU A 93 -4.66 -5.07 -5.62
CA LEU A 93 -4.32 -4.68 -4.24
C LEU A 93 -3.05 -5.40 -3.75
N PRO A 94 -1.89 -5.26 -4.42
CA PRO A 94 -0.70 -6.03 -4.10
C PRO A 94 0.15 -5.43 -2.98
N VAL A 95 -0.11 -4.19 -2.56
CA VAL A 95 0.73 -3.48 -1.58
C VAL A 95 0.08 -3.54 -0.21
N LYS A 96 0.79 -4.10 0.76
CA LYS A 96 0.48 -3.96 2.19
C LYS A 96 1.04 -2.64 2.70
N LEU A 97 0.17 -1.78 3.18
CA LEU A 97 0.50 -0.54 3.87
C LEU A 97 0.18 -0.70 5.36
N GLY A 98 1.22 -0.67 6.20
CA GLY A 98 1.11 -0.76 7.65
C GLY A 98 1.43 0.57 8.33
N PHE A 99 0.62 0.97 9.29
CA PHE A 99 0.91 2.07 10.20
C PHE A 99 1.08 1.52 11.62
N ALA A 100 2.29 1.59 12.16
CA ALA A 100 2.59 1.15 13.52
C ALA A 100 2.65 2.36 14.46
N ILE A 101 1.95 2.27 15.58
CA ILE A 101 1.79 3.34 16.56
C ILE A 101 2.21 2.77 17.92
N PRO A 102 3.45 3.03 18.38
CA PRO A 102 3.90 2.60 19.69
C PRO A 102 3.02 3.19 20.79
N LEU A 103 2.74 2.37 21.81
CA LEU A 103 2.00 2.81 22.99
C LEU A 103 2.91 3.65 23.89
N ASN A 104 2.44 4.81 24.31
CA ASN A 104 3.10 5.67 25.28
C ASN A 104 2.88 5.20 26.72
N ARG A 105 1.71 4.61 27.03
CA ARG A 105 1.25 4.30 28.39
C ARG A 105 0.53 2.94 28.48
N PRO A 106 1.17 1.83 28.05
CA PRO A 106 0.58 0.50 28.17
C PRO A 106 0.28 0.16 29.62
N ASN A 107 -0.84 -0.52 29.84
CA ASN A 107 -1.24 -1.05 31.15
C ASN A 107 -0.43 -2.32 31.49
N PRO A 108 -0.55 -2.90 32.71
CA PRO A 108 0.20 -4.10 33.08
C PRO A 108 -0.01 -5.33 32.17
N GLY A 109 -1.12 -5.38 31.42
CA GLY A 109 -1.40 -6.42 30.41
C GLY A 109 -0.92 -6.07 29.00
N GLY A 110 -0.18 -4.96 28.84
CA GLY A 110 0.38 -4.50 27.57
C GLY A 110 -0.62 -3.76 26.65
N LEU A 111 -1.88 -3.61 27.05
CA LEU A 111 -2.88 -2.90 26.24
C LEU A 111 -2.87 -1.41 26.58
N PRO A 112 -3.32 -0.51 25.67
CA PRO A 112 -3.47 0.89 26.02
C PRO A 112 -4.44 1.05 27.20
N ASN A 113 -4.14 2.00 28.08
CA ASN A 113 -5.11 2.40 29.10
C ASN A 113 -6.30 3.15 28.44
N PRO A 114 -7.44 3.37 29.15
CA PRO A 114 -8.61 3.99 28.54
C PRO A 114 -8.38 5.38 27.92
N ALA A 115 -7.54 6.22 28.53
CA ALA A 115 -7.25 7.57 28.02
C ALA A 115 -6.42 7.50 26.73
N GLU A 116 -5.37 6.68 26.73
CA GLU A 116 -4.55 6.43 25.54
C GLU A 116 -5.36 5.75 24.43
N ASN A 117 -6.27 4.83 24.77
CA ASN A 117 -7.10 4.17 23.77
C ASN A 117 -8.05 5.17 23.07
N ALA A 118 -8.52 6.21 23.78
CA ALA A 118 -9.28 7.29 23.16
C ALA A 118 -8.42 8.11 22.19
N GLU A 119 -7.20 8.49 22.59
CA GLU A 119 -6.24 9.20 21.73
C GLU A 119 -5.89 8.36 20.48
N LEU A 120 -5.67 7.05 20.64
CA LEU A 120 -5.43 6.14 19.52
C LEU A 120 -6.64 6.02 18.60
N GLY A 121 -7.86 6.10 19.13
CA GLY A 121 -9.09 6.15 18.31
C GLY A 121 -9.09 7.34 17.36
N GLU A 122 -8.70 8.53 17.84
CA GLU A 122 -8.59 9.72 16.98
C GLU A 122 -7.52 9.56 15.89
N VAL A 123 -6.40 8.90 16.22
CA VAL A 123 -5.34 8.58 15.25
C VAL A 123 -5.83 7.56 14.21
N GLU A 124 -6.56 6.52 14.64
CA GLU A 124 -7.19 5.54 13.76
C GLU A 124 -8.14 6.21 12.76
N ASP A 125 -9.05 7.06 13.24
CA ASP A 125 -10.02 7.78 12.41
C ASP A 125 -9.34 8.70 11.39
N LEU A 126 -8.25 9.37 11.80
CA LEU A 126 -7.45 10.20 10.89
C LEU A 126 -6.84 9.35 9.77
N ILE A 127 -6.20 8.23 10.11
CA ILE A 127 -5.57 7.33 9.13
C ILE A 127 -6.64 6.73 8.21
N ALA A 128 -7.75 6.25 8.76
CA ALA A 128 -8.88 5.69 8.02
C ALA A 128 -9.52 6.69 7.06
N ARG A 129 -9.45 8.00 7.35
CA ARG A 129 -9.88 9.07 6.45
C ARG A 129 -8.85 9.39 5.36
N LEU A 130 -7.56 9.46 5.71
CA LEU A 130 -6.51 9.91 4.79
C LEU A 130 -6.09 8.83 3.78
N VAL A 131 -6.07 7.56 4.18
CA VAL A 131 -5.65 6.46 3.29
C VAL A 131 -6.57 6.35 2.06
N PRO A 132 -7.92 6.31 2.17
CA PRO A 132 -8.81 6.22 1.02
C PRO A 132 -8.78 7.48 0.13
N ALA A 133 -8.40 8.63 0.68
CA ALA A 133 -8.22 9.86 -0.10
C ALA A 133 -6.94 9.82 -0.94
N ALA A 134 -5.91 9.10 -0.50
CA ALA A 134 -4.62 8.98 -1.17
C ALA A 134 -4.53 7.74 -2.09
N ALA A 135 -5.26 6.66 -1.79
CA ALA A 135 -5.15 5.40 -2.48
C ALA A 135 -6.48 4.64 -2.54
N VAL A 136 -6.69 3.89 -3.62
CA VAL A 136 -7.73 2.86 -3.64
C VAL A 136 -7.24 1.66 -2.82
N GLY A 137 -7.98 1.28 -1.79
CA GLY A 137 -7.61 0.14 -0.95
C GLY A 137 -8.58 -0.10 0.19
N VAL A 138 -8.31 -1.16 0.96
CA VAL A 138 -9.16 -1.62 2.05
C VAL A 138 -8.39 -1.70 3.37
N HIS A 139 -9.00 -1.24 4.45
CA HIS A 139 -8.51 -1.46 5.81
C HIS A 139 -8.82 -2.91 6.20
N ALA A 140 -7.79 -3.73 6.35
CA ALA A 140 -7.93 -5.17 6.49
C ALA A 140 -7.80 -5.65 7.94
N LEU A 141 -6.90 -5.05 8.72
CA LEU A 141 -6.66 -5.42 10.11
C LEU A 141 -6.35 -4.20 10.99
N THR A 142 -6.73 -4.29 12.26
CA THR A 142 -6.06 -3.56 13.33
C THR A 142 -5.52 -4.55 14.36
N LEU A 143 -4.23 -4.49 14.63
CA LEU A 143 -3.54 -5.31 15.62
C LEU A 143 -3.20 -4.43 16.82
N THR A 144 -3.41 -4.91 18.04
CA THR A 144 -2.94 -4.26 19.26
C THR A 144 -2.17 -5.28 20.06
N THR A 145 -0.89 -4.99 20.28
CA THR A 145 0.05 -5.81 21.05
C THR A 145 0.42 -5.09 22.33
N GLY A 146 1.32 -5.70 23.12
CA GLY A 146 1.89 -5.13 24.34
C GLY A 146 2.53 -3.75 24.20
N GLU A 147 2.98 -3.40 23.00
CA GLU A 147 3.81 -2.23 22.77
C GLU A 147 3.31 -1.34 21.63
N THR A 148 2.40 -1.83 20.78
CA THR A 148 2.09 -1.16 19.52
C THR A 148 0.68 -1.49 19.06
N LYS A 149 0.01 -0.48 18.50
CA LYS A 149 -1.17 -0.65 17.66
C LYS A 149 -0.78 -0.51 16.19
N GLU A 150 -1.13 -1.47 15.35
CA GLU A 150 -0.84 -1.48 13.92
C GLU A 150 -2.13 -1.50 13.10
N LEU A 151 -2.28 -0.59 12.14
CA LEU A 151 -3.34 -0.62 11.14
C LEU A 151 -2.77 -1.13 9.82
N VAL A 152 -3.43 -2.13 9.22
CA VAL A 152 -2.97 -2.77 7.99
C VAL A 152 -4.00 -2.56 6.88
N PHE A 153 -3.55 -1.94 5.80
CA PHE A 153 -4.31 -1.71 4.58
C PHE A 153 -3.71 -2.52 3.43
N TYR A 154 -4.55 -2.91 2.47
CA TYR A 154 -4.10 -3.37 1.17
C TYR A 154 -4.56 -2.39 0.10
N ILE A 155 -3.61 -1.84 -0.64
CA ILE A 155 -3.84 -0.73 -1.56
C ILE A 155 -3.34 -1.05 -2.98
N ALA A 156 -3.92 -0.36 -3.94
CA ALA A 156 -3.41 -0.29 -5.30
C ALA A 156 -2.08 0.48 -5.35
N PRO A 157 -1.16 0.14 -6.28
CA PRO A 157 0.07 0.89 -6.46
C PRO A 157 -0.21 2.33 -6.92
N GLY A 158 0.73 3.24 -6.62
CA GLY A 158 0.74 4.60 -7.17
C GLY A 158 0.46 5.72 -6.17
N ALA A 159 0.13 5.40 -4.92
CA ALA A 159 0.03 6.40 -3.87
C ALA A 159 1.41 6.92 -3.45
N ASP A 160 1.51 8.21 -3.13
CA ASP A 160 2.71 8.79 -2.51
C ASP A 160 2.70 8.51 -1.00
N ILE A 161 3.30 7.37 -0.63
CA ILE A 161 3.29 6.88 0.76
C ILE A 161 4.10 7.78 1.70
N ALA A 162 5.19 8.38 1.20
CA ALA A 162 6.01 9.28 2.00
C ALA A 162 5.22 10.54 2.37
N LYS A 163 4.57 11.16 1.38
CA LYS A 163 3.70 12.32 1.63
C LYS A 163 2.53 11.95 2.55
N LEU A 164 1.86 10.83 2.32
CA LEU A 164 0.76 10.39 3.19
C LEU A 164 1.21 10.22 4.64
N HIS A 165 2.41 9.66 4.85
CA HIS A 165 2.98 9.50 6.18
C HIS A 165 3.29 10.84 6.84
N ASP A 166 3.90 11.78 6.11
CA ASP A 166 4.18 13.13 6.60
C ASP A 166 2.87 13.87 6.96
N ASP A 167 1.85 13.81 6.10
CA ASP A 167 0.54 14.43 6.34
C ASP A 167 -0.15 13.89 7.60
N ILE A 168 0.00 12.59 7.90
CA ILE A 168 -0.49 11.98 9.14
C ILE A 168 0.32 12.50 10.33
N ARG A 169 1.66 12.49 10.26
CA ARG A 169 2.53 12.91 11.36
C ARG A 169 2.36 14.38 11.74
N GLU A 170 2.10 15.25 10.77
CA GLU A 170 1.84 16.66 11.03
C GLU A 170 0.54 16.89 11.83
N GLN A 171 -0.43 15.97 11.71
CA GLN A 171 -1.72 16.06 12.38
C GLN A 171 -1.78 15.27 13.69
N VAL A 172 -0.91 14.28 13.89
CA VAL A 172 -0.84 13.47 15.11
C VAL A 172 0.20 14.04 16.08
N ALA A 173 -0.28 14.75 17.11
CA ALA A 173 0.59 15.25 18.18
C ALA A 173 0.78 14.26 19.33
N SER A 174 -0.11 13.26 19.46
CA SER A 174 -0.17 12.38 20.64
C SER A 174 0.78 11.17 20.58
N HIS A 175 1.11 10.67 19.38
CA HIS A 175 1.88 9.44 19.19
C HIS A 175 2.89 9.58 18.04
N ASP A 176 3.97 8.79 18.09
CA ASP A 176 4.85 8.62 16.93
C ASP A 176 4.21 7.61 15.98
N VAL A 177 3.86 8.04 14.77
CA VAL A 177 3.30 7.16 13.74
C VAL A 177 4.42 6.71 12.82
N GLN A 178 4.58 5.40 12.66
CA GLN A 178 5.53 4.77 11.75
C GLN A 178 4.77 4.18 10.56
N CYS A 179 5.39 4.17 9.37
CA CYS A 179 4.75 3.72 8.14
C CYS A 179 5.67 2.75 7.38
N LEU A 180 5.08 1.67 6.85
CA LEU A 180 5.76 0.71 5.99
C LEU A 180 4.84 0.31 4.84
N ALA A 181 5.34 0.40 3.61
CA ALA A 181 4.69 -0.18 2.44
C ALA A 181 5.56 -1.28 1.85
N VAL A 182 5.01 -2.49 1.71
CA VAL A 182 5.68 -3.65 1.12
C VAL A 182 4.75 -4.39 0.18
N GLU A 183 5.31 -5.06 -0.81
CA GLU A 183 4.52 -5.95 -1.66
C GLU A 183 4.13 -7.22 -0.90
N ASP A 184 2.83 -7.51 -0.85
CA ASP A 184 2.25 -8.74 -0.28
C ASP A 184 1.07 -9.19 -1.15
N ARG A 185 1.37 -9.63 -2.39
CA ARG A 185 0.36 -10.10 -3.36
C ARG A 185 -0.52 -11.25 -2.86
N LYS A 186 -0.07 -12.00 -1.87
CA LYS A 186 -0.82 -13.15 -1.33
C LYS A 186 -1.62 -12.78 -0.09
N TRP A 187 -1.51 -11.53 0.38
CA TRP A 187 -2.12 -11.04 1.60
C TRP A 187 -1.81 -11.94 2.79
N ARG A 188 -0.54 -12.35 2.91
CA ARG A 188 -0.08 -13.30 3.93
C ARG A 188 -0.41 -12.78 5.32
N THR A 189 -0.24 -11.49 5.55
CA THR A 189 -0.52 -10.88 6.85
C THR A 189 -2.00 -10.97 7.18
N TYR A 190 -2.90 -10.68 6.24
CA TYR A 190 -4.34 -10.79 6.46
C TYR A 190 -4.77 -12.24 6.72
N ARG A 191 -4.30 -13.16 5.88
CA ARG A 191 -4.63 -14.59 5.99
C ARG A 191 -4.14 -15.23 7.27
N ALA A 192 -3.10 -14.70 7.91
CA ALA A 192 -2.64 -15.20 9.21
C ALA A 192 -3.67 -14.98 10.33
N PHE A 193 -4.62 -14.05 10.15
CA PHE A 193 -5.59 -13.67 11.18
C PHE A 193 -7.05 -13.78 10.73
N ALA A 194 -7.31 -13.88 9.43
CA ALA A 194 -8.67 -13.97 8.90
C ALA A 194 -9.37 -15.25 9.39
N PRO A 195 -10.64 -15.18 9.79
CA PRO A 195 -11.41 -16.35 10.20
C PRO A 195 -11.47 -17.41 9.09
N GLY A 196 -11.15 -18.67 9.41
CA GLY A 196 -11.25 -19.79 8.48
C GLY A 196 -10.17 -19.87 7.40
N ALA A 197 -9.06 -19.13 7.57
CA ALA A 197 -7.89 -19.21 6.70
C ALA A 197 -7.00 -20.44 6.95
#